data_AF-A0A7V9HSV1-F1
#
_entry.id   AF-A0A7V9HSV1-F1
#
_cell.length_a   1.000
_cell.length_b   1.000
_cell.length_c   1.000
_cell.angle_alpha   90.00
_cell.angle_beta   90.00
_cell.angle_gamma   90.00
#
_symmetry.space_group_name_H-M   'P 1'
#
loop_
_entity.id
_entity.type
_entity.pdbx_description
1 polymer ?
#
loop_
_entity_poly.entity_id
_entity_poly.type
_entity_poly.pdbx_seq_one_letter_code
_entity_poly.pdbx_strand_id
1 'polypeptide(L)'
;MSARGSLVLALGGLLAAAIGAIGVSASEGPHLGLSDLDPWLVLYLLGLIVCLGAGPYGLFDRFGATKPDRDARWDLALSVWGGFALLAGLIFVGFGLIAGFDPASASGALAITGAGACALVVGALMLFVLSTG
;
A
#
# COMPACT_ATOMS: atom_id res chain seq x y z
N MET A 1 -15.75 -12.25 -1.89
CA MET A 1 -14.74 -12.31 -2.97
C MET A 1 -14.02 -13.64 -2.85
N SER A 2 -13.68 -14.31 -3.94
CA SER A 2 -12.88 -15.55 -3.87
C SER A 2 -11.38 -15.23 -3.76
N ALA A 3 -10.60 -16.14 -3.19
CA ALA A 3 -9.15 -16.01 -3.00
C ALA A 3 -8.40 -15.58 -4.26
N ARG A 4 -8.85 -16.14 -5.39
CA ARG A 4 -8.33 -15.81 -6.72
C ARG A 4 -8.69 -14.39 -7.13
N GLY A 5 -9.92 -13.94 -6.86
CA GLY A 5 -10.36 -12.58 -7.14
C GLY A 5 -9.59 -11.53 -6.32
N SER A 6 -9.36 -11.77 -5.03
CA SER A 6 -8.55 -10.87 -4.19
C SER A 6 -7.08 -10.85 -4.61
N LEU A 7 -6.51 -12.00 -4.96
CA LEU A 7 -5.13 -12.05 -5.45
C LEU A 7 -4.99 -11.31 -6.79
N VAL A 8 -5.92 -11.51 -7.72
CA VAL A 8 -5.92 -10.83 -9.03
C VAL A 8 -6.06 -9.32 -8.84
N LEU A 9 -6.94 -8.86 -7.94
CA LEU A 9 -7.06 -7.44 -7.63
C LEU A 9 -5.79 -6.87 -6.98
N ALA A 10 -5.20 -7.61 -6.04
CA ALA A 10 -3.96 -7.18 -5.40
C ALA A 10 -2.81 -7.04 -6.42
N LEU A 11 -2.65 -8.04 -7.29
CA LEU A 11 -1.64 -8.03 -8.36
C LEU A 11 -1.94 -6.96 -9.42
N GLY A 12 -3.21 -6.76 -9.77
CA GLY A 12 -3.63 -5.70 -10.70
C GLY A 12 -3.33 -4.31 -10.13
N GLY A 13 -3.62 -4.10 -8.84
CA GLY A 13 -3.25 -2.89 -8.11
C GLY A 13 -1.73 -2.68 -8.09
N LEU A 14 -0.96 -3.72 -7.79
CA LEU A 14 0.50 -3.66 -7.80
C LEU A 14 1.06 -3.32 -9.18
N LEU A 15 0.50 -3.88 -10.25
CA LEU A 15 0.90 -3.59 -11.62
C LEU A 15 0.56 -2.15 -12.01
N ALA A 16 -0.64 -1.67 -11.66
CA ALA A 16 -1.01 -0.26 -11.84
C ALA A 16 -0.08 0.67 -11.06
N ALA A 17 0.30 0.30 -9.83
CA ALA A 17 1.26 1.04 -9.03
C ALA A 17 2.63 1.10 -9.73
N ALA A 18 3.14 -0.04 -10.20
CA ALA A 18 4.42 -0.09 -10.91
C ALA A 18 4.41 0.79 -12.18
N ILE A 19 3.33 0.75 -12.97
CA ILE A 19 3.17 1.61 -14.15
C ILE A 19 3.14 3.08 -13.74
N GLY A 20 2.36 3.44 -12.71
CA GLY A 20 2.33 4.80 -12.17
C GLY A 20 3.70 5.28 -11.72
N ALA A 21 4.46 4.46 -10.99
CA ALA A 21 5.80 4.79 -10.52
C ALA A 21 6.79 5.02 -11.67
N ILE A 22 6.71 4.21 -12.72
CA ILE A 22 7.50 4.41 -13.95
C ILE A 22 7.10 5.72 -14.62
N GLY A 23 5.80 6.01 -14.71
CA GLY A 23 5.27 7.24 -15.29
C GLY A 23 5.74 8.49 -14.57
N VAL A 24 5.67 8.51 -13.23
CA VAL A 24 6.21 9.60 -12.39
C VAL A 24 7.69 9.79 -12.69
N SER A 25 8.45 8.69 -12.71
CA SER A 25 9.90 8.72 -12.96
C SER A 25 10.28 9.17 -14.39
N ALA A 26 9.37 9.06 -15.35
CA ALA A 26 9.57 9.45 -16.75
C ALA A 26 9.03 10.86 -17.08
N SER A 27 8.29 11.47 -16.14
CA SER A 27 7.71 12.80 -16.33
C SER A 27 8.64 13.90 -15.81
N GLU A 28 8.59 15.07 -16.43
CA GLU A 28 9.32 16.25 -16.00
C GLU A 28 8.38 17.22 -15.26
N GLY A 29 8.82 17.74 -14.12
CA GLY A 29 8.08 18.77 -13.36
C GLY A 29 7.82 18.39 -11.90
N PRO A 30 7.19 19.27 -11.12
CA PRO A 30 6.83 18.97 -9.74
C PRO A 30 5.70 17.93 -9.68
N HIS A 31 5.94 16.80 -9.01
CA HIS A 31 4.98 15.69 -8.99
C HIS A 31 3.91 15.82 -7.89
N LEU A 32 4.25 16.46 -6.77
CA LEU A 32 3.36 16.75 -5.64
C LEU A 32 3.18 18.25 -5.47
N GLY A 33 2.19 18.82 -6.17
CA GLY A 33 1.71 20.19 -5.98
C GLY A 33 0.20 20.25 -5.75
N LEU A 34 -0.27 21.27 -5.03
CA LEU A 34 -1.71 21.52 -4.85
C LEU A 34 -2.38 22.07 -6.13
N SER A 35 -1.61 22.75 -6.98
CA SER A 35 -2.06 23.26 -8.29
C SER A 35 -1.85 22.26 -9.42
N ASP A 36 -0.81 21.43 -9.32
CA ASP A 36 -0.34 20.52 -10.36
C ASP A 36 -0.01 19.17 -9.73
N LEU A 37 -1.00 18.27 -9.77
CA LEU A 37 -0.85 16.89 -9.31
C LEU A 37 -0.57 16.01 -10.53
N ASP A 38 0.55 15.28 -10.48
CA ASP A 38 0.93 14.37 -11.56
C ASP A 38 -0.08 13.21 -11.68
N PRO A 39 -0.76 13.02 -12.84
CA PRO A 39 -1.68 11.92 -13.05
C PRO A 39 -1.05 10.53 -12.85
N TRP A 40 0.25 10.38 -13.11
CA TRP A 40 0.96 9.13 -12.89
C TRP A 40 1.12 8.83 -11.41
N LEU A 41 1.29 9.86 -10.58
CA LEU A 41 1.34 9.71 -9.13
C LEU A 41 -0.03 9.30 -8.57
N VAL A 42 -1.12 9.81 -9.16
CA VAL A 42 -2.48 9.37 -8.83
C VAL A 42 -2.67 7.90 -9.18
N LEU A 43 -2.26 7.47 -10.37
CA LEU A 43 -2.32 6.06 -10.76
C LEU A 43 -1.50 5.17 -9.83
N TYR A 44 -0.30 5.62 -9.46
CA TYR A 44 0.56 4.95 -8.49
C TYR A 44 -0.16 4.74 -7.15
N LEU A 45 -0.72 5.82 -6.59
CA LEU A 45 -1.43 5.79 -5.31
C LEU A 45 -2.66 4.89 -5.36
N LEU A 46 -3.50 5.01 -6.40
CA LEU A 46 -4.68 4.17 -6.55
C LEU A 46 -4.31 2.69 -6.67
N GLY A 47 -3.26 2.37 -7.44
CA GLY A 47 -2.74 1.01 -7.54
C GLY A 47 -2.30 0.46 -6.18
N LEU A 48 -1.56 1.25 -5.41
CA LEU A 48 -1.13 0.89 -4.06
C LEU A 48 -2.31 0.66 -3.12
N ILE A 49 -3.31 1.54 -3.13
CA ILE A 49 -4.50 1.41 -2.29
C ILE A 49 -5.27 0.13 -2.65
N VAL A 50 -5.46 -0.16 -3.93
CA VAL A 50 -6.10 -1.39 -4.39
C VAL A 50 -5.30 -2.63 -3.95
N CYS A 51 -3.97 -2.58 -4.10
CA CYS A 51 -3.08 -3.65 -3.67
C CYS A 51 -3.20 -3.91 -2.16
N LEU A 52 -3.08 -2.86 -1.35
CA LEU A 52 -3.15 -2.94 0.10
C LEU A 52 -4.55 -3.35 0.57
N GLY A 53 -5.61 -2.82 -0.03
CA GLY A 53 -7.00 -3.13 0.33
C GLY A 53 -7.43 -4.56 -0.03
N ALA A 54 -6.93 -5.13 -1.13
CA ALA A 54 -7.23 -6.50 -1.53
C ALA A 54 -6.38 -7.55 -0.77
N GLY A 55 -5.20 -7.15 -0.28
CA GLY A 55 -4.26 -7.99 0.46
C GLY A 55 -4.87 -8.83 1.60
N PRO A 56 -5.59 -8.24 2.58
CA PRO A 56 -6.06 -9.00 3.74
C PRO A 56 -7.08 -10.08 3.37
N TYR A 57 -7.90 -9.86 2.35
CA TYR A 57 -8.85 -10.88 1.86
C TYR A 57 -8.14 -12.06 1.20
N GLY A 58 -7.08 -11.80 0.43
CA GLY A 58 -6.25 -12.88 -0.15
C GLY A 58 -5.53 -13.69 0.91
N LEU A 59 -5.03 -13.04 1.96
CA LEU A 59 -4.40 -13.69 3.11
C LEU A 59 -5.40 -14.52 3.92
N PHE A 60 -6.59 -13.97 4.18
CA PHE A 60 -7.68 -14.68 4.86
C PHE A 60 -7.99 -15.99 4.13
N ASP A 61 -8.26 -15.95 2.83
CA ASP A 61 -8.57 -17.17 2.10
C ASP A 61 -7.41 -18.17 2.06
N ARG A 62 -6.17 -17.68 1.94
CA ARG A 62 -4.96 -18.53 1.98
C ARG A 62 -4.79 -19.26 3.31
N PHE A 63 -5.11 -18.59 4.42
CA PHE A 63 -5.05 -19.20 5.75
C PHE A 63 -6.22 -20.15 6.04
N GLY A 64 -7.22 -20.21 5.15
CA GLY A 64 -8.37 -21.09 5.36
C GLY A 64 -8.08 -22.58 5.40
N ALA A 65 -6.98 -23.01 4.77
CA ALA A 65 -6.52 -24.39 4.86
C ALA A 65 -5.88 -24.73 6.21
N THR A 66 -5.25 -23.77 6.89
CA THR A 66 -4.47 -23.99 8.12
C THR A 66 -5.22 -23.58 9.39
N LYS A 67 -6.12 -22.59 9.30
CA LYS A 67 -6.94 -22.12 10.42
C LYS A 67 -8.43 -22.17 10.07
N PRO A 68 -9.17 -23.22 10.49
CA PRO A 68 -10.60 -23.34 10.21
C PRO A 68 -11.44 -22.33 10.99
N ASP A 69 -10.99 -21.94 12.18
CA ASP A 69 -11.64 -20.88 12.97
C ASP A 69 -11.57 -19.53 12.24
N ARG A 70 -12.71 -18.88 12.11
CA ARG A 70 -12.87 -17.68 11.30
C ARG A 70 -12.18 -16.47 11.93
N ASP A 71 -12.30 -16.32 13.23
CA ASP A 71 -11.82 -15.13 13.94
C ASP A 71 -10.29 -15.19 14.05
N ALA A 72 -9.74 -16.34 14.48
CA ALA A 72 -8.30 -16.58 14.52
C ALA A 72 -7.63 -16.50 13.13
N ARG A 73 -8.39 -16.68 12.05
CA ARG A 73 -7.92 -16.50 10.67
C ARG A 73 -7.87 -15.02 10.28
N TRP A 74 -8.87 -14.22 10.67
CA TRP A 74 -8.83 -12.77 10.48
C TRP A 74 -7.72 -12.12 11.30
N ASP A 75 -7.53 -12.53 12.55
CA ASP A 75 -6.44 -12.02 13.39
C ASP A 75 -5.07 -12.25 12.74
N LEU A 76 -4.85 -13.45 12.20
CA LEU A 76 -3.61 -13.77 11.50
C LEU A 76 -3.48 -13.00 10.18
N ALA A 77 -4.55 -12.91 9.39
CA ALA A 77 -4.57 -12.17 8.13
C ALA A 77 -4.26 -10.69 8.32
N LEU A 78 -4.89 -10.04 9.29
CA LEU A 78 -4.67 -8.63 9.63
C LEU A 78 -3.27 -8.41 10.21
N SER A 79 -2.78 -9.31 11.06
CA SER A 79 -1.42 -9.23 11.61
C SER A 79 -0.36 -9.32 10.52
N VAL A 80 -0.49 -10.27 9.60
CA VAL A 80 0.45 -10.47 8.48
C VAL A 80 0.35 -9.30 7.50
N TRP A 81 -0.85 -8.86 7.16
CA TRP A 81 -1.08 -7.70 6.30
C TRP A 81 -0.48 -6.41 6.88
N GLY A 82 -0.73 -6.15 8.16
CA GLY A 82 -0.15 -5.01 8.88
C GLY A 82 1.37 -5.08 8.94
N GLY A 83 1.94 -6.26 9.16
CA GLY A 83 3.38 -6.49 9.11
C GLY A 83 3.98 -6.17 7.74
N PHE A 84 3.33 -6.60 6.65
CA PHE A 84 3.76 -6.25 5.30
C PHE A 84 3.66 -4.74 5.02
N ALA A 85 2.57 -4.10 5.42
CA ALA A 85 2.39 -2.67 5.26
C ALA A 85 3.44 -1.87 6.05
N LEU A 86 3.77 -2.30 7.27
CA LEU A 86 4.83 -1.68 8.07
C LEU A 86 6.20 -1.81 7.41
N LEU A 87 6.58 -3.02 6.95
CA LEU A 87 7.84 -3.25 6.25
C LEU A 87 7.94 -2.44 4.96
N ALA A 88 6.88 -2.43 4.14
CA ALA A 88 6.82 -1.63 2.92
C ALA A 88 6.92 -0.13 3.24
N GLY A 89 6.23 0.35 4.28
CA GLY A 89 6.30 1.72 4.76
C GLY A 89 7.72 2.12 5.17
N LEU A 90 8.44 1.25 5.90
CA LEU A 90 9.84 1.48 6.26
C LEU A 90 10.76 1.57 5.04
N ILE A 91 10.52 0.75 4.02
CA ILE A 91 11.25 0.82 2.75
C ILE A 91 11.01 2.17 2.06
N PHE A 92 9.76 2.62 1.97
CA PHE A 92 9.43 3.94 1.39
C PHE A 92 10.04 5.08 2.19
N VAL A 93 10.02 5.02 3.52
CA VAL A 93 10.69 6.00 4.38
C VAL A 93 12.20 6.01 4.13
N GLY A 94 12.83 4.83 4.00
CA GLY A 94 14.24 4.72 3.67
C GLY A 94 14.59 5.36 2.33
N PHE A 95 13.79 5.08 1.28
CA PHE A 95 13.94 5.75 -0.02
C PHE A 95 13.75 7.26 0.08
N GLY A 96 12.75 7.71 0.85
CA GLY A 96 12.49 9.12 1.07
C GLY A 96 13.65 9.82 1.78
N LEU A 97 14.26 9.19 2.79
CA LEU A 97 15.44 9.72 3.48
C LEU A 97 16.63 9.89 2.54
N ILE A 98 16.85 8.92 1.63
CA ILE A 98 17.90 9.00 0.61
C ILE A 98 17.61 10.11 -0.41
N ALA A 99 16.34 10.30 -0.77
CA ALA A 99 15.88 11.32 -1.71
C ALA A 99 15.62 12.70 -1.05
N GLY A 100 15.83 12.84 0.25
CA GLY A 100 15.55 14.08 1.00
C GLY A 100 14.06 14.44 1.11
N PHE A 101 13.14 13.51 0.79
CA PHE A 101 11.70 13.75 0.71
C PHE A 101 11.30 14.96 -0.16
N ASP A 102 12.06 15.26 -1.21
CA ASP A 102 11.72 16.36 -2.11
C ASP A 102 10.44 16.03 -2.91
N PRO A 103 9.31 16.72 -2.68
CA PRO A 103 8.05 16.46 -3.38
C PRO A 103 8.10 16.81 -4.88
N ALA A 104 9.06 17.62 -5.31
CA ALA A 104 9.30 17.90 -6.72
C ALA A 104 10.09 16.77 -7.41
N SER A 105 10.78 15.92 -6.64
CA SER A 105 11.50 14.76 -7.17
C SER A 105 10.60 13.54 -7.29
N ALA A 106 10.77 12.74 -8.34
CA ALA A 106 10.02 11.50 -8.53
C ALA A 106 10.18 10.54 -7.34
N SER A 107 11.40 10.34 -6.87
CA SER A 107 11.70 9.45 -5.75
C SER A 107 11.11 9.94 -4.43
N GLY A 108 11.20 11.25 -4.15
CA GLY A 108 10.58 11.85 -2.97
C GLY A 108 9.06 11.77 -3.01
N ALA A 109 8.43 12.05 -4.16
CA ALA A 109 7.00 11.95 -4.31
C ALA A 109 6.47 10.51 -4.16
N LEU A 110 7.11 9.53 -4.78
CA LEU A 110 6.77 8.11 -4.61
C LEU A 110 6.97 7.64 -3.17
N ALA A 111 8.03 8.10 -2.50
CA ALA A 111 8.31 7.77 -1.10
C ALA A 111 7.24 8.35 -0.15
N ILE A 112 6.90 9.64 -0.27
CA ILE A 112 5.87 10.29 0.55
C ILE A 112 4.54 9.56 0.39
N THR A 113 4.14 9.35 -0.87
CA THR A 113 2.81 8.79 -1.18
C THR A 113 2.73 7.31 -0.79
N GLY A 114 3.78 6.54 -1.03
CA GLY A 114 3.87 5.13 -0.63
C GLY A 114 3.92 4.94 0.88
N ALA A 115 4.73 5.74 1.59
CA ALA A 115 4.80 5.74 3.04
C ALA A 115 3.44 6.15 3.65
N GLY A 116 2.79 7.17 3.09
CA GLY A 116 1.46 7.62 3.51
C GLY A 116 0.39 6.52 3.38
N ALA A 117 0.35 5.83 2.23
CA ALA A 117 -0.58 4.72 2.03
C ALA A 117 -0.35 3.58 3.04
N CYS A 118 0.91 3.25 3.34
CA CYS A 118 1.25 2.24 4.35
C CYS A 118 0.90 2.72 5.77
N ALA A 119 1.13 3.99 6.08
CA ALA A 119 0.78 4.59 7.36
C ALA A 119 -0.74 4.57 7.61
N LEU A 120 -1.56 4.74 6.57
CA LEU A 120 -3.02 4.59 6.69
C LEU A 120 -3.42 3.18 7.11
N VAL A 121 -2.78 2.15 6.54
CA VAL A 121 -3.04 0.75 6.91
C VAL A 121 -2.66 0.50 8.37
N VAL A 122 -1.44 0.88 8.75
CA VAL A 122 -0.95 0.68 10.12
C VAL A 122 -1.80 1.48 11.11
N GLY A 123 -2.12 2.73 10.80
CA GLY A 123 -2.98 3.59 11.61
C GLY A 123 -4.39 3.01 11.78
N ALA A 124 -4.99 2.49 10.71
CA ALA A 124 -6.29 1.84 10.78
C ALA A 124 -6.26 0.59 11.68
N LEU A 125 -5.21 -0.22 11.60
CA LEU A 125 -5.03 -1.38 12.50
C LEU A 125 -4.81 -0.96 13.95
N MET A 126 -4.01 0.08 14.20
CA MET A 126 -3.82 0.60 15.57
C MET A 126 -5.14 1.11 16.16
N LEU A 127 -5.91 1.88 15.39
CA LEU A 127 -7.22 2.36 15.82
C LEU A 127 -8.19 1.20 16.07
N PHE A 128 -8.19 0.19 15.20
CA PHE A 128 -8.99 -1.01 15.38
C PHE A 128 -8.65 -1.70 16.71
N VAL A 129 -7.37 -2.00 16.95
CA VAL A 129 -6.90 -2.63 18.19
C VAL A 129 -7.26 -1.81 19.43
N LEU A 130 -7.05 -0.49 19.39
CA LEU A 130 -7.39 0.42 20.49
C LEU A 130 -8.90 0.54 20.74
N SER A 131 -9.73 0.32 19.72
CA SER A 131 -11.18 0.37 19.86
C SER A 131 -11.80 -0.92 20.39
N THR A 132 -11.08 -2.05 20.26
CA THR A 132 -11.54 -3.39 20.65
C THR A 132 -10.89 -3.93 21.92
N GLY A 133 -9.90 -3.23 22.48
CA GLY A 133 -9.21 -3.57 23.73
C GLY A 133 -9.73 -2.77 24.91
#